data_AF-A0A9P7A0X8-F1
#
_entry.id   AF-A0A9P7A0X8-F1
#
_cell.length_a   1.000
_cell.length_b   1.000
_cell.length_c   1.000
_cell.angle_alpha   90.00
_cell.angle_beta   90.00
_cell.angle_gamma   90.00
#
_symmetry.space_group_name_H-M   'P 1'
#
loop_
_entity.id
_entity.type
_entity.pdbx_description
1 polymer ?
#
loop_
_entity_poly.entity_id
_entity_poly.type
_entity_poly.pdbx_seq_one_letter_code
_entity_poly.pdbx_strand_id
1 'polypeptide(L)'
;MLSSARHAFARRAFSTTSTRAYDVSKLVLIGRLGKDPEVRTTKSDKEYASYTVATTNYPPPPPNPDGSRQEAGTTWHNIICFNPGQTNYLRTLQKGAQVYVEANFELRDPDPSADSSSVQAQRQIFLRHETIRVIRQAPSHSETHE
;
A
#
# COMPACT_ATOMS: atom_id res chain seq x y z
N MET A 1 -16.49 -22.28 54.33
CA MET A 1 -16.53 -22.61 52.89
C MET A 1 -16.24 -21.34 52.10
N LEU A 2 -15.06 -21.22 51.49
CA LEU A 2 -14.68 -20.07 50.65
C LEU A 2 -14.40 -20.60 49.25
N SER A 3 -15.35 -20.40 48.32
CA SER A 3 -15.20 -20.77 46.92
C SER A 3 -14.60 -19.59 46.15
N SER A 4 -13.35 -19.74 45.74
CA SER A 4 -12.63 -18.78 44.88
C SER A 4 -13.07 -19.01 43.43
N ALA A 5 -13.93 -18.13 42.91
CA ALA A 5 -14.28 -18.13 41.50
C ALA A 5 -13.19 -17.38 40.71
N ARG A 6 -12.30 -18.14 40.06
CA ARG A 6 -11.36 -17.62 39.07
C ARG A 6 -12.14 -17.07 37.89
N HIS A 7 -12.02 -15.78 37.62
CA HIS A 7 -12.51 -15.18 36.38
C HIS A 7 -11.66 -15.70 35.22
N ALA A 8 -12.20 -16.66 34.47
CA ALA A 8 -11.63 -17.05 33.20
C ALA A 8 -11.81 -15.89 32.21
N PHE A 9 -10.72 -15.23 31.85
CA PHE A 9 -10.74 -14.26 30.76
C PHE A 9 -11.14 -14.98 29.47
N ALA A 10 -12.29 -14.62 28.92
CA ALA A 10 -12.73 -15.08 27.61
C ALA A 10 -11.73 -14.60 26.56
N ARG A 11 -10.96 -15.54 25.99
CA ARG A 11 -10.16 -15.30 24.79
C ARG A 11 -11.13 -14.94 23.66
N ARG A 12 -11.22 -13.65 23.28
CA ARG A 12 -11.87 -13.26 22.02
C ARG A 12 -11.05 -13.81 20.87
N ALA A 13 -11.53 -14.90 20.26
CA ALA A 13 -10.94 -15.50 19.07
C ALA A 13 -11.43 -14.75 17.81
N PHE A 14 -10.63 -13.82 17.32
CA PHE A 14 -10.78 -13.23 15.98
C PHE A 14 -9.49 -13.48 15.18
N SER A 15 -9.16 -14.74 14.92
CA SER A 15 -8.27 -15.11 13.80
C SER A 15 -8.24 -16.63 13.66
N THR A 16 -8.69 -17.14 12.51
CA THR A 16 -8.50 -18.54 12.10
C THR A 16 -7.24 -18.72 11.27
N THR A 17 -6.40 -17.69 11.13
CA THR A 17 -5.10 -17.80 10.46
C THR A 17 -4.11 -18.34 11.48
N SER A 18 -3.40 -19.42 11.15
CA SER A 18 -2.36 -20.03 11.99
C SER A 18 -1.55 -18.94 12.68
N THR A 19 -1.34 -19.04 14.00
CA THR A 19 -0.44 -18.17 14.77
C THR A 19 0.84 -17.96 13.97
N ARG A 20 0.97 -16.81 13.27
CA ARG A 20 2.26 -16.38 12.77
C ARG A 20 3.01 -16.00 14.04
N ALA A 21 3.83 -16.93 14.53
CA ALA A 21 4.84 -16.58 15.49
C ALA A 21 5.68 -15.44 14.85
N TYR A 22 5.87 -14.34 15.59
CA TYR A 22 6.71 -13.18 15.27
C TYR A 22 6.12 -12.11 14.32
N ASP A 23 5.97 -10.90 14.87
CA ASP A 23 5.81 -9.53 14.33
C ASP A 23 5.10 -9.29 12.97
N VAL A 24 4.19 -8.32 12.96
CA VAL A 24 3.43 -7.88 11.77
C VAL A 24 3.76 -6.44 11.44
N SER A 25 4.25 -6.21 10.22
CA SER A 25 4.36 -4.88 9.61
C SER A 25 3.45 -4.80 8.38
N LYS A 26 2.46 -3.91 8.41
CA LYS A 26 1.42 -3.78 7.39
C LYS A 26 1.08 -2.32 7.12
N LEU A 27 0.95 -1.98 5.85
CA LEU A 27 0.41 -0.71 5.35
C LEU A 27 -0.96 -0.98 4.72
N VAL A 28 -1.94 -0.14 5.06
CA VAL A 28 -3.29 -0.17 4.48
C VAL A 28 -3.54 1.15 3.79
N LEU A 29 -3.94 1.11 2.52
CA LEU A 29 -4.17 2.29 1.70
C LEU A 29 -5.59 2.28 1.12
N ILE A 30 -6.22 3.45 1.12
CA ILE A 30 -7.36 3.75 0.26
C ILE A 30 -6.95 4.94 -0.60
N GLY A 31 -6.90 4.73 -1.91
CA GLY A 31 -6.39 5.74 -2.83
C GLY A 31 -6.76 5.45 -4.27
N ARG A 32 -6.18 6.19 -5.21
CA ARG A 32 -6.41 6.01 -6.64
C ARG A 32 -5.17 5.47 -7.34
N LEU A 33 -5.35 4.60 -8.33
CA LEU A 33 -4.24 4.19 -9.19
C LEU A 33 -3.73 5.40 -9.99
N GLY A 34 -2.45 5.72 -9.86
CA GLY A 34 -1.81 6.81 -10.57
C GLY A 34 -1.61 6.55 -12.07
N LYS A 35 -1.47 5.27 -12.40
CA LYS A 35 -1.26 4.73 -13.74
C LYS A 35 -1.74 3.28 -13.80
N ASP A 36 -1.86 2.76 -15.01
CA ASP A 36 -2.15 1.35 -15.23
C ASP A 36 -1.03 0.48 -14.61
N PRO A 37 -1.36 -0.64 -13.95
CA PRO A 37 -0.34 -1.56 -13.43
C PRO A 37 0.54 -2.12 -14.53
N GLU A 38 1.85 -2.08 -14.31
CA GLU A 38 2.85 -2.55 -15.26
C GLU A 38 3.43 -3.88 -14.80
N VAL A 39 3.60 -4.83 -15.71
CA VAL A 39 4.31 -6.08 -15.42
C VAL A 39 5.67 -6.06 -16.09
N ARG A 40 6.68 -6.43 -15.31
CA ARG A 40 8.08 -6.43 -15.71
C ARG A 40 8.71 -7.74 -15.28
N THR A 41 9.86 -8.04 -15.87
CA THR A 41 10.65 -9.23 -15.55
C THR A 41 11.94 -8.78 -14.87
N THR A 42 12.33 -9.46 -13.79
CA THR A 42 13.61 -9.21 -13.13
C THR A 42 14.77 -9.80 -13.95
N LYS A 43 16.02 -9.47 -13.57
CA LYS A 43 17.23 -10.08 -14.15
C LYS A 43 17.33 -11.60 -13.91
N SER A 44 16.51 -12.15 -13.01
CA SER A 44 16.44 -13.57 -12.69
C SER A 44 15.22 -14.24 -13.33
N ASP A 45 14.70 -13.68 -14.42
CA ASP A 45 13.53 -14.17 -15.18
C ASP A 45 12.25 -14.35 -14.35
N LYS A 46 12.10 -13.60 -13.26
CA LYS A 46 10.89 -13.60 -12.44
C LYS A 46 9.99 -12.43 -12.81
N GLU A 47 8.75 -12.71 -13.19
CA GLU A 47 7.75 -11.67 -13.43
C GLU A 47 7.25 -11.03 -12.13
N TYR A 48 6.98 -9.73 -12.18
CA TYR A 48 6.33 -8.98 -11.12
C TYR A 48 5.46 -7.86 -11.69
N ALA A 49 4.30 -7.63 -11.06
CA ALA A 49 3.51 -6.42 -11.29
C ALA A 49 3.98 -5.29 -10.36
N SER A 50 3.90 -4.06 -10.85
CA SER A 50 4.09 -2.84 -10.07
C SER A 50 2.97 -1.85 -10.35
N TYR A 51 2.53 -1.15 -9.31
CA TYR A 51 1.49 -0.14 -9.42
C TYR A 51 1.69 0.97 -8.39
N THR A 52 1.11 2.14 -8.67
CA THR A 52 1.26 3.32 -7.82
C THR A 52 -0.11 3.76 -7.31
N VAL A 53 -0.22 3.95 -6.00
CA VAL A 53 -1.46 4.44 -5.36
C VAL A 53 -1.22 5.85 -4.84
N ALA A 54 -2.07 6.79 -5.26
CA ALA A 54 -2.12 8.15 -4.73
C ALA A 54 -3.01 8.20 -3.50
N THR A 55 -2.50 8.76 -2.41
CA THR A 55 -3.28 9.12 -1.21
C THR A 55 -3.11 10.61 -0.91
N THR A 56 -4.19 11.28 -0.54
CA THR A 56 -4.14 12.66 -0.07
C THR A 56 -3.70 12.70 1.39
N ASN A 57 -2.73 13.55 1.71
CA ASN A 57 -2.22 13.71 3.06
C ASN A 57 -3.27 14.37 3.96
N TYR A 58 -3.38 13.88 5.20
CA TYR A 58 -4.25 14.44 6.22
C TYR A 58 -3.44 14.77 7.48
N PRO A 59 -3.66 15.91 8.14
CA PRO A 59 -4.58 17.00 7.76
C PRO A 59 -4.03 17.87 6.61
N PRO A 60 -4.90 18.61 5.90
CA PRO A 60 -4.47 19.62 4.94
C PRO A 60 -3.60 20.69 5.60
N PRO A 61 -2.70 21.36 4.85
CA PRO A 61 -1.84 22.41 5.37
C PRO A 61 -2.61 23.49 6.14
N PRO A 62 -1.97 24.15 7.13
CA PRO A 62 -2.52 25.33 7.77
C PRO A 62 -2.75 26.43 6.72
N PRO A 63 -3.74 27.31 6.94
CA PRO A 63 -3.95 28.45 6.05
C PRO A 63 -2.74 29.38 6.06
N ASN A 64 -2.49 30.00 4.92
CA ASN A 64 -1.49 31.03 4.73
C ASN A 64 -1.89 32.31 5.49
N PRO A 65 -0.95 33.26 5.69
CA PRO A 65 -1.24 34.55 6.34
C PRO A 65 -2.33 35.38 5.66
N ASP A 66 -2.55 35.16 4.36
CA ASP A 66 -3.58 35.81 3.55
C ASP A 66 -4.96 35.12 3.62
N GLY A 67 -5.09 34.03 4.39
CA GLY A 67 -6.32 33.25 4.53
C GLY A 67 -6.55 32.21 3.42
N SER A 68 -5.68 32.12 2.41
CA SER A 68 -5.73 31.05 1.41
C SER A 68 -5.28 29.71 2.01
N ARG A 69 -5.82 28.59 1.51
CA ARG A 69 -5.42 27.25 1.96
C ARG A 69 -4.76 26.50 0.81
N GLN A 70 -3.54 26.02 1.03
CA GLN A 70 -2.90 25.13 0.07
C GLN A 70 -3.66 23.79 0.02
N GLU A 71 -3.72 23.21 -1.18
CA GLU A 71 -4.26 21.88 -1.37
C GLU A 71 -3.42 20.85 -0.59
N ALA A 72 -4.10 19.79 -0.12
CA ALA A 72 -3.42 18.71 0.56
C ALA A 72 -2.47 17.98 -0.41
N GLY A 73 -1.20 17.85 -0.03
CA GLY A 73 -0.21 17.14 -0.82
C GLY A 73 -0.61 15.69 -1.10
N THR A 74 -0.24 15.20 -2.27
CA THR A 74 -0.45 13.79 -2.65
C THR A 74 0.80 12.97 -2.35
N THR A 75 0.64 11.86 -1.64
CA THR A 75 1.69 10.85 -1.45
C THR A 75 1.48 9.70 -2.43
N TRP A 76 2.57 9.31 -3.10
CA TRP A 76 2.59 8.23 -4.08
C TRP A 76 3.26 7.00 -3.48
N HIS A 77 2.49 5.93 -3.34
CA HIS A 77 2.98 4.65 -2.82
C HIS A 77 3.26 3.72 -3.99
N ASN A 78 4.49 3.22 -4.12
CA ASN A 78 4.84 2.22 -5.15
C ASN A 78 4.79 0.82 -4.53
N ILE A 79 3.96 -0.06 -5.08
CA ILE A 79 3.74 -1.41 -4.57
C ILE A 79 4.15 -2.44 -5.62
N ILE A 80 4.84 -3.49 -5.17
CA ILE A 80 5.35 -4.58 -6.00
C ILE A 80 4.65 -5.89 -5.64
N CYS A 81 4.22 -6.63 -6.65
CA CYS A 81 3.59 -7.95 -6.53
C CYS A 81 4.37 -9.01 -7.31
N PHE A 82 4.87 -10.02 -6.60
CA PHE A 82 5.55 -11.17 -7.21
C PHE A 82 4.66 -12.42 -7.36
N ASN A 83 3.40 -12.36 -6.93
CA ASN A 83 2.48 -13.49 -7.02
C ASN A 83 1.88 -13.56 -8.44
N PRO A 84 2.14 -14.61 -9.24
CA PRO A 84 1.70 -14.68 -10.63
C PRO A 84 0.18 -14.59 -10.81
N GLY A 85 -0.61 -15.20 -9.92
CA GLY A 85 -2.07 -15.14 -9.98
C GLY A 85 -2.61 -13.73 -9.75
N GLN A 86 -2.03 -13.01 -8.79
CA GLN A 86 -2.39 -11.61 -8.52
C GLN A 86 -1.88 -10.67 -9.62
N THR A 87 -0.72 -10.96 -10.22
CA THR A 87 -0.17 -10.20 -11.36
C THR A 87 -1.16 -10.14 -12.52
N ASN A 88 -1.82 -11.26 -12.85
CA ASN A 88 -2.83 -11.29 -13.92
C ASN A 88 -4.06 -10.43 -13.59
N TYR A 89 -4.54 -10.48 -12.35
CA TYR A 89 -5.65 -9.61 -11.92
C TYR A 89 -5.25 -8.13 -11.96
N LEU A 90 -4.05 -7.78 -11.49
CA LEU A 90 -3.54 -6.41 -11.51
C LEU A 90 -3.50 -5.81 -12.92
N ARG A 91 -3.18 -6.61 -13.96
CA ARG A 91 -3.21 -6.17 -15.36
C ARG A 91 -4.59 -5.71 -15.85
N THR A 92 -5.67 -6.16 -15.20
CA THR A 92 -7.04 -5.78 -15.57
C THR A 92 -7.46 -4.42 -15.00
N LEU A 93 -6.69 -3.88 -14.05
CA LEU A 93 -6.99 -2.61 -13.42
C LEU A 93 -6.53 -1.43 -14.27
N GLN A 94 -7.23 -0.31 -14.14
CA GLN A 94 -6.98 0.89 -14.93
C GLN A 94 -6.68 2.09 -14.02
N LYS A 95 -5.89 3.02 -14.55
CA LYS A 95 -5.60 4.33 -13.94
C LYS A 95 -6.88 5.01 -13.47
N GLY A 96 -6.81 5.64 -12.31
CA GLY A 96 -7.92 6.39 -11.72
C GLY A 96 -8.91 5.53 -10.93
N ALA A 97 -8.86 4.20 -11.04
CA ALA A 97 -9.65 3.32 -10.18
C ALA A 97 -9.33 3.58 -8.71
N GLN A 98 -10.36 3.65 -7.88
CA GLN A 98 -10.21 3.78 -6.44
C GLN A 98 -10.06 2.39 -5.83
N VAL A 99 -9.00 2.19 -5.06
CA VAL A 99 -8.58 0.89 -4.57
C VAL A 99 -8.34 0.91 -3.06
N TYR A 100 -8.68 -0.21 -2.42
CA TYR A 100 -8.21 -0.60 -1.11
C TYR A 100 -7.01 -1.54 -1.30
N VAL A 101 -5.90 -1.28 -0.62
CA VAL A 101 -4.67 -2.08 -0.72
C VAL A 101 -4.16 -2.42 0.67
N GLU A 102 -3.78 -3.68 0.86
CA GLU A 102 -2.94 -4.12 1.97
C GLU A 102 -1.56 -4.51 1.40
N ALA A 103 -0.52 -4.03 2.05
CA ALA A 103 0.86 -4.33 1.71
C ALA A 103 1.69 -4.61 2.95
N ASN A 104 2.66 -5.52 2.84
CA ASN A 104 3.72 -5.62 3.83
C ASN A 104 4.66 -4.41 3.67
N PHE A 105 4.98 -3.77 4.78
CA PHE A 105 5.86 -2.60 4.83
C PHE A 105 7.24 -3.01 5.34
N GLU A 106 8.27 -2.75 4.55
CA GLU A 106 9.66 -2.98 4.88
C GLU A 106 10.43 -1.66 4.66
N LEU A 107 11.19 -1.24 5.67
CA LEU A 107 12.13 -0.13 5.57
C LEU A 107 13.53 -0.72 5.47
N ARG A 108 14.24 -0.42 4.39
CA ARG A 108 15.65 -0.81 4.21
C ARG A 108 16.54 0.38 4.49
N ASP A 109 17.45 0.20 5.44
CA ASP A 109 18.47 1.20 5.73
C ASP A 109 19.45 1.32 4.55
N PRO A 110 20.01 2.53 4.34
CA PRO A 110 20.98 2.76 3.30
C PRO A 110 22.26 1.96 3.56
N ASP A 111 22.98 1.65 2.49
CA ASP A 111 24.31 1.08 2.60
C ASP A 111 25.27 2.16 3.11
N PRO A 112 25.94 1.97 4.28
CA PRO A 112 26.81 2.98 4.86
C PRO A 112 28.06 3.27 4.00
N SER A 113 28.38 2.40 3.05
CA SER A 113 29.51 2.56 2.13
C SER A 113 29.11 3.16 0.77
N ALA A 114 27.81 3.34 0.52
CA ALA A 114 27.34 3.87 -0.76
C ALA A 114 27.59 5.37 -0.87
N ASP A 115 27.94 5.81 -2.08
CA ASP A 115 28.10 7.22 -2.40
C ASP A 115 26.80 7.97 -2.07
N SER A 116 26.92 9.13 -1.41
CA SER A 116 25.78 9.91 -0.90
C SER A 116 24.79 10.35 -1.99
N SER A 117 25.24 10.40 -3.25
CA SER A 117 24.42 10.70 -4.43
C SER A 117 23.68 9.48 -4.99
N SER A 118 24.02 8.27 -4.55
CA SER A 118 23.41 7.03 -5.02
C SER A 118 22.06 6.77 -4.34
N VAL A 119 21.17 6.05 -5.05
CA VAL A 119 19.87 5.61 -4.50
C VAL A 119 20.05 4.64 -3.33
N GLN A 120 21.24 4.03 -3.21
CA GLN A 120 21.62 3.09 -2.14
C GLN A 120 21.99 3.82 -0.84
N ALA A 121 22.37 5.10 -0.90
CA ALA A 121 22.64 5.92 0.27
C ALA A 121 21.37 6.52 0.91
N GLN A 122 20.20 6.29 0.33
CA GLN A 122 18.91 6.72 0.86
C GLN A 122 18.13 5.54 1.45
N ARG A 123 17.34 5.80 2.50
CA ARG A 123 16.40 4.81 3.03
C ARG A 123 15.35 4.47 1.99
N GLN A 124 15.11 3.17 1.81
CA GLN A 124 14.17 2.67 0.82
C GLN A 124 12.96 2.05 1.49
N ILE A 125 11.77 2.51 1.09
CA ILE A 125 10.50 1.89 1.49
C ILE A 125 10.15 0.83 0.46
N PHE A 126 9.97 -0.40 0.93
CA PHE A 126 9.51 -1.53 0.14
C PHE A 126 8.10 -1.89 0.55
N LEU A 127 7.16 -1.76 -0.39
CA LEU A 127 5.78 -2.17 -0.22
C LEU A 127 5.53 -3.41 -1.07
N ARG A 128 5.25 -4.53 -0.40
CA ARG A 128 4.94 -5.79 -1.07
C ARG A 128 3.45 -6.04 -1.02
N HIS A 129 2.83 -6.19 -2.18
CA HIS A 129 1.41 -6.47 -2.32
C HIS A 129 0.98 -7.70 -1.49
N GLU A 130 -0.08 -7.54 -0.70
CA GLU A 130 -0.78 -8.65 -0.06
C GLU A 130 -2.20 -8.79 -0.61
N THR A 131 -2.94 -7.69 -0.74
CA THR A 131 -4.30 -7.69 -1.28
C THR A 131 -4.63 -6.36 -1.95
N ILE A 132 -5.43 -6.41 -3.01
CA ILE A 132 -6.04 -5.23 -3.63
C ILE A 132 -7.52 -5.49 -3.92
N ARG A 133 -8.36 -4.51 -3.64
CA ARG A 133 -9.79 -4.52 -3.97
C ARG A 133 -10.16 -3.22 -4.65
N VAL A 134 -10.87 -3.30 -5.77
CA VAL A 134 -11.42 -2.10 -6.42
C VAL A 134 -12.66 -1.68 -5.66
N ILE A 135 -12.64 -0.46 -5.13
CA ILE A 135 -13.79 0.19 -4.48
C ILE A 135 -14.66 0.85 -5.55
N ARG A 136 -14.02 1.55 -6.49
CA ARG A 136 -14.69 2.22 -7.62
C ARG A 136 -13.87 2.02 -8.87
N GLN A 137 -14.53 1.63 -9.95
CA GLN A 137 -13.88 1.46 -11.25
C GLN A 137 -13.32 2.80 -11.76
N ALA A 138 -12.32 2.70 -12.64
CA ALA A 138 -11.81 3.87 -13.35
C ALA A 138 -12.95 4.54 -14.15
N PRO A 139 -12.96 5.88 -14.26
CA PRO A 139 -13.89 6.55 -15.16
C PRO A 139 -13.67 6.02 -16.59
N SER A 140 -14.74 5.50 -17.21
CA SER A 140 -14.70 5.06 -18.60
C SER A 140 -14.41 6.25 -19.51
N HIS A 141 -13.47 6.11 -20.45
CA HIS A 141 -13.17 7.13 -21.46
C HIS A 141 -14.30 7.38 -22.49
N SER A 142 -15.53 6.94 -22.23
CA SER A 142 -16.65 6.96 -23.18
C SER A 142 -17.72 8.03 -22.92
N GLU A 143 -17.44 9.06 -22.11
CA GLU A 143 -18.32 10.22 -21.97
C GLU A 143 -17.53 11.52 -22.20
N THR A 144 -17.00 11.64 -23.42
CA THR A 144 -16.76 12.94 -24.04
C THR A 144 -17.61 12.97 -25.30
N HIS A 145 -18.87 13.35 -25.19
CA HIS A 145 -19.70 13.89 -26.27
C HIS A 145 -21.08 14.27 -25.70
N GLU A 146 -21.27 15.54 -25.36
CA GLU A 146 -22.12 16.50 -26.09
C GLU A 146 -21.90 17.92 -25.54
#